data_AF-A0A969SGF9-F1
#
_entry.id   AF-A0A969SGF9-F1
#
_cell.length_a   1.000
_cell.length_b   1.000
_cell.length_c   1.000
_cell.angle_alpha   90.00
_cell.angle_beta   90.00
_cell.angle_gamma   90.00
#
_symmetry.space_group_name_H-M   'P 1'
#
loop_
_entity.id
_entity.type
_entity.pdbx_description
1 polymer ?
#
loop_
_entity_poly.entity_id
_entity_poly.type
_entity_poly.pdbx_seq_one_letter_code
_entity_poly.pdbx_strand_id
1 'polypeptide(L)'
;MIGEIKRQCEFALIAAEDLGRALYRQDKIKQQIARSTWADFPESYFDEQNKVWLNVQSLLIALANVSKLLWPTKQPGRRQLLRNLLQIEEDSVLKSRELRNHFEHIDERIETWYKELDKGLVMDGGIAPSNGTTAGVKNYLRWFDTSLFAVTFRGNVYELVPLLEAARMLEASAARLLEELSTQDAQEVKGQLQ
;
A
#
# COMPACT_ATOMS: atom_id res chain seq x y z
N MET A 1 -11.96 -2.46 16.91
CA MET A 1 -10.60 -2.05 16.45
C MET A 1 -9.83 -3.20 15.83
N ILE A 2 -9.65 -4.34 16.51
CA ILE A 2 -8.95 -5.51 15.94
C ILE A 2 -9.62 -5.97 14.63
N GLY A 3 -10.95 -6.06 14.60
CA GLY A 3 -11.69 -6.35 13.36
C GLY A 3 -11.50 -5.32 12.23
N GLU A 4 -11.25 -4.05 12.57
CA GLU A 4 -10.94 -3.03 11.55
C GLU A 4 -9.51 -3.21 11.03
N ILE A 5 -8.55 -3.53 11.90
CA ILE A 5 -7.17 -3.85 11.48
C ILE A 5 -7.17 -5.04 10.53
N LYS A 6 -7.87 -6.13 10.89
CA LYS A 6 -8.03 -7.31 10.03
C LYS A 6 -8.57 -6.91 8.66
N ARG A 7 -9.68 -6.16 8.62
CA ARG A 7 -10.32 -5.73 7.38
C ARG A 7 -9.40 -4.88 6.50
N GLN A 8 -8.66 -3.94 7.09
CA GLN A 8 -7.72 -3.12 6.33
C GLN A 8 -6.54 -3.96 5.80
N CYS A 9 -6.08 -4.97 6.54
CA CYS A 9 -5.09 -5.92 6.01
C CYS A 9 -5.66 -6.75 4.85
N GLU A 10 -6.90 -7.20 4.93
CA GLU A 10 -7.58 -7.90 3.83
C GLU A 10 -7.70 -7.01 2.58
N PHE A 11 -8.11 -5.75 2.75
CA PHE A 11 -8.16 -4.78 1.63
C PHE A 11 -6.80 -4.59 0.98
N ALA A 12 -5.74 -4.50 1.78
CA ALA A 12 -4.38 -4.41 1.27
C ALA A 12 -4.00 -5.65 0.44
N LEU A 13 -4.28 -6.85 0.96
CA LEU A 13 -3.97 -8.11 0.28
C LEU A 13 -4.77 -8.29 -1.01
N ILE A 14 -6.06 -7.97 -1.02
CA ILE A 14 -6.90 -8.00 -2.23
C ILE A 14 -6.35 -7.04 -3.29
N ALA A 15 -6.02 -5.81 -2.90
CA ALA A 15 -5.44 -4.83 -3.81
C ALA A 15 -4.09 -5.32 -4.39
N ALA A 16 -3.28 -6.03 -3.61
CA ALA A 16 -2.03 -6.62 -4.08
C ALA A 16 -2.23 -7.71 -5.14
N GLU A 17 -3.26 -8.56 -4.96
CA GLU A 17 -3.62 -9.55 -5.96
C GLU A 17 -4.13 -8.92 -7.25
N ASP A 18 -4.99 -7.89 -7.14
CA ASP A 18 -5.47 -7.13 -8.29
C ASP A 18 -4.36 -6.36 -9.00
N LEU A 19 -3.38 -5.84 -8.26
CA LEU A 19 -2.16 -5.27 -8.82
C LEU A 19 -1.42 -6.29 -9.68
N GLY A 20 -1.20 -7.51 -9.17
CA GLY A 20 -0.58 -8.59 -9.95
C GLY A 20 -1.34 -8.91 -11.25
N ARG A 21 -2.68 -8.94 -11.18
CA ARG A 21 -3.54 -9.14 -12.36
C ARG A 21 -3.42 -8.00 -13.37
N ALA A 22 -3.41 -6.75 -12.92
CA ALA A 22 -3.26 -5.57 -13.77
C ALA A 22 -1.88 -5.54 -14.46
N LEU A 23 -0.81 -5.83 -13.73
CA LEU A 23 0.55 -5.92 -14.29
C LEU A 23 0.65 -6.99 -15.38
N TYR A 24 0.07 -8.18 -15.14
CA TYR A 24 0.04 -9.25 -16.14
C TYR A 24 -0.71 -8.85 -17.42
N ARG A 25 -1.86 -8.17 -17.30
CA ARG A 25 -2.62 -7.66 -18.46
C ARG A 25 -1.87 -6.57 -19.20
N GLN A 26 -1.26 -5.64 -18.48
CA GLN A 26 -0.44 -4.58 -19.06
C GLN A 26 0.73 -5.17 -19.87
N ASP A 27 1.43 -6.18 -19.34
CA ASP A 27 2.52 -6.85 -20.03
C ASP A 27 2.05 -7.54 -21.32
N LYS A 28 0.90 -8.23 -21.27
CA LYS A 28 0.26 -8.82 -22.47
C LYS A 28 -0.03 -7.79 -23.55
N ILE A 29 -0.56 -6.63 -23.17
CA ILE A 29 -0.84 -5.54 -24.11
C ILE A 29 0.48 -5.02 -24.70
N LYS A 30 1.50 -4.77 -23.87
CA LYS A 30 2.84 -4.31 -24.30
C LYS A 30 3.48 -5.26 -25.32
N GLN A 31 3.37 -6.58 -25.12
CA GLN A 31 3.90 -7.58 -26.04
C GLN A 31 3.20 -7.55 -27.42
N GLN A 32 1.89 -7.23 -27.46
CA GLN A 32 1.13 -7.16 -28.71
C GLN A 32 1.46 -5.90 -29.54
N ILE A 33 1.95 -4.84 -28.89
CA ILE A 33 2.22 -3.52 -29.49
C ILE A 33 3.72 -3.21 -29.58
N ALA A 34 4.60 -4.22 -29.51
CA ALA A 34 6.05 -4.07 -29.37
C ALA A 34 6.78 -3.31 -30.51
N ARG A 35 6.07 -2.79 -31.51
CA ARG A 35 6.61 -1.93 -32.61
C ARG A 35 5.89 -0.59 -32.75
N SER A 36 5.06 -0.23 -31.77
CA SER A 36 4.19 0.94 -31.78
C SER A 36 4.89 2.15 -31.16
N THR A 37 4.65 3.35 -31.69
CA THR A 37 5.05 4.60 -31.03
C THR A 37 4.10 4.91 -29.87
N TRP A 38 4.44 5.85 -28.98
CA TRP A 38 3.57 6.22 -27.86
C TRP A 38 2.17 6.68 -28.31
N ALA A 39 2.04 7.19 -29.54
CA ALA A 39 0.79 7.64 -30.15
C ALA A 39 -0.12 6.48 -30.60
N ASP A 40 0.42 5.26 -30.71
CA ASP A 40 -0.28 4.08 -31.20
C ASP A 40 -0.77 3.18 -30.05
N PHE A 41 -0.59 3.59 -28.79
CA PHE A 41 -1.07 2.82 -27.65
C PHE A 41 -2.60 2.91 -27.57
N PRO A 42 -3.30 1.76 -27.53
CA PRO A 42 -4.75 1.75 -27.40
C PRO A 42 -5.17 2.30 -26.03
N GLU A 43 -6.38 2.84 -25.95
CA GLU A 43 -6.97 3.31 -24.68
C GLU A 43 -6.91 2.24 -23.57
N SER A 44 -7.11 0.97 -23.93
CA SER A 44 -6.99 -0.18 -23.03
C SER A 44 -5.63 -0.30 -22.33
N TYR A 45 -4.55 0.21 -22.93
CA TYR A 45 -3.26 0.26 -22.26
C TYR A 45 -3.25 1.25 -21.10
N PHE A 46 -3.84 2.43 -21.30
CA PHE A 46 -3.97 3.45 -20.25
C PHE A 46 -4.95 3.00 -19.16
N ASP A 47 -6.00 2.26 -19.52
CA ASP A 47 -6.89 1.63 -18.54
C ASP A 47 -6.15 0.65 -17.63
N GLU A 48 -5.28 -0.21 -18.18
CA GLU A 48 -4.49 -1.11 -17.35
C GLU A 48 -3.46 -0.36 -16.50
N GLN A 49 -2.85 0.73 -16.99
CA GLN A 49 -2.01 1.59 -16.16
C GLN A 49 -2.79 2.23 -14.99
N ASN A 50 -4.00 2.72 -15.26
CA ASN A 50 -4.87 3.27 -14.24
C ASN A 50 -5.26 2.20 -13.22
N LYS A 51 -5.49 0.95 -13.65
CA LYS A 51 -5.73 -0.17 -12.73
C LYS A 51 -4.51 -0.50 -11.88
N VAL A 52 -3.30 -0.43 -12.42
CA VAL A 52 -2.07 -0.59 -11.62
C VAL A 52 -2.03 0.46 -10.52
N TRP A 53 -2.18 1.74 -10.85
CA TRP A 53 -2.14 2.82 -9.86
C TRP A 53 -3.33 2.83 -8.90
N LEU A 54 -4.52 2.43 -9.34
CA LEU A 54 -5.68 2.23 -8.48
C LEU A 54 -5.38 1.21 -7.39
N ASN A 55 -4.76 0.08 -7.77
CA ASN A 55 -4.43 -0.98 -6.82
C ASN A 55 -3.27 -0.61 -5.90
N VAL A 56 -2.24 0.09 -6.41
CA VAL A 56 -1.17 0.67 -5.57
C VAL A 56 -1.76 1.65 -4.54
N GLN A 57 -2.65 2.56 -4.97
CA GLN A 57 -3.31 3.50 -4.08
C GLN A 57 -4.15 2.75 -3.02
N SER A 58 -4.97 1.79 -3.45
CA SER A 58 -5.84 1.01 -2.57
C SER A 58 -5.04 0.24 -1.51
N LEU A 59 -3.96 -0.41 -1.93
CA LEU A 59 -3.00 -1.08 -1.05
C LEU A 59 -2.45 -0.11 0.01
N LEU A 60 -1.84 0.98 -0.43
CA LEU A 60 -1.11 1.89 0.46
C LEU A 60 -2.03 2.68 1.38
N ILE A 61 -3.25 3.00 0.94
CA ILE A 61 -4.27 3.62 1.81
C ILE A 61 -4.76 2.63 2.87
N ALA A 62 -4.98 1.37 2.52
CA ALA A 62 -5.38 0.36 3.50
C ALA A 62 -4.29 0.17 4.57
N LEU A 63 -3.02 0.09 4.16
CA LEU A 63 -1.89 0.03 5.09
C LEU A 63 -1.71 1.33 5.89
N ALA A 64 -2.01 2.49 5.30
CA ALA A 64 -2.03 3.76 6.01
C ALA A 64 -3.06 3.77 7.14
N ASN A 65 -4.24 3.19 6.91
CA ASN A 65 -5.27 3.02 7.94
C ASN A 65 -4.80 2.09 9.06
N VAL A 66 -4.18 0.96 8.73
CA VAL A 66 -3.54 0.07 9.73
C VAL A 66 -2.53 0.85 10.57
N SER A 67 -1.66 1.63 9.93
CA SER A 67 -0.65 2.44 10.59
C SER A 67 -1.26 3.43 11.59
N LYS A 68 -2.33 4.14 11.22
CA LYS A 68 -3.02 5.08 12.13
C LYS A 68 -3.68 4.38 13.31
N LEU A 69 -4.17 3.16 13.13
CA LEU A 69 -4.81 2.38 14.20
C LEU A 69 -3.78 1.90 15.23
N LEU A 70 -2.62 1.44 14.75
CA LEU A 70 -1.52 0.93 15.58
C LEU A 70 -0.65 2.03 16.19
N TRP A 71 -0.45 3.16 15.49
CA TRP A 71 0.37 4.29 15.91
C TRP A 71 -0.40 5.63 15.95
N PRO A 72 -1.48 5.75 16.75
CA PRO A 72 -2.25 6.98 16.86
C PRO A 72 -1.47 8.11 17.56
N THR A 73 -1.57 9.33 17.05
CA THR A 73 -0.92 10.52 17.64
C THR A 73 -1.54 10.95 18.97
N LYS A 74 -2.86 10.81 19.14
CA LYS A 74 -3.62 11.39 20.27
C LYS A 74 -3.89 10.42 21.43
N GLN A 75 -3.46 9.15 21.35
CA GLN A 75 -3.83 8.11 22.33
C GLN A 75 -2.69 7.09 22.59
N PRO A 76 -1.63 7.48 23.33
CA PRO A 76 -0.44 6.65 23.52
C PRO A 76 -0.66 5.38 24.35
N GLY A 77 -1.55 5.39 25.34
CA GLY A 77 -1.86 4.19 26.13
C GLY A 77 -2.52 3.07 25.31
N ARG A 78 -3.46 3.45 24.43
CA ARG A 78 -4.13 2.53 23.50
C ARG A 78 -3.16 1.90 22.50
N ARG A 79 -2.17 2.67 22.05
CA ARG A 79 -1.14 2.24 21.10
C ARG A 79 -0.34 1.04 21.61
N GLN A 80 0.12 1.09 22.86
CA GLN A 80 0.95 0.01 23.40
C GLN A 80 0.12 -1.25 23.64
N LEU A 81 -1.07 -1.11 24.22
CA LEU A 81 -1.97 -2.24 24.46
C LEU A 81 -2.30 -3.00 23.16
N LEU A 82 -2.72 -2.27 22.12
CA LEU A 82 -3.14 -2.88 20.86
C LEU A 82 -1.99 -3.59 20.14
N ARG A 83 -0.79 -3.01 20.15
CA ARG A 83 0.40 -3.65 19.56
C ARG A 83 0.86 -4.86 20.36
N ASN A 84 0.80 -4.82 21.69
CA ASN A 84 1.12 -5.98 22.53
C ASN A 84 0.17 -7.15 22.25
N LEU A 85 -1.14 -6.88 22.16
CA LEU A 85 -2.14 -7.90 21.84
C LEU A 85 -1.92 -8.54 20.45
N LEU A 86 -1.45 -7.75 19.48
CA LEU A 86 -1.19 -8.19 18.11
C LEU A 86 0.26 -8.61 17.86
N GLN A 87 1.11 -8.61 18.90
CA GLN A 87 2.54 -8.94 18.83
C GLN A 87 3.29 -8.15 17.74
N ILE A 88 3.00 -6.85 17.64
CA ILE A 88 3.64 -5.95 16.66
C ILE A 88 4.73 -5.11 17.31
N GLU A 89 5.95 -5.29 16.80
CA GLU A 89 7.11 -4.54 17.21
C GLU A 89 7.05 -3.05 16.83
N GLU A 90 7.82 -2.24 17.56
CA GLU A 90 7.85 -0.79 17.42
C GLU A 90 8.58 -0.30 16.15
N ASP A 91 9.40 -1.14 15.54
CA ASP A 91 10.16 -0.91 14.31
C ASP A 91 9.49 -1.52 13.06
N SER A 92 8.26 -2.00 13.19
CA SER A 92 7.47 -2.55 12.07
C SER A 92 7.45 -1.62 10.85
N VAL A 93 7.63 -2.19 9.66
CA VAL A 93 7.56 -1.49 8.36
C VAL A 93 6.22 -0.75 8.14
N LEU A 94 5.14 -1.19 8.79
CA LEU A 94 3.82 -0.56 8.73
C LEU A 94 3.75 0.79 9.47
N LYS A 95 4.77 1.13 10.25
CA LYS A 95 4.83 2.38 11.04
C LYS A 95 5.12 3.62 10.20
N SER A 96 5.64 3.48 8.98
CA SER A 96 6.14 4.60 8.18
C SER A 96 5.09 5.70 7.98
N ARG A 97 5.21 6.77 8.77
CA ARG A 97 4.33 7.94 8.67
C ARG A 97 4.54 8.69 7.35
N GLU A 98 5.74 8.64 6.82
CA GLU A 98 6.07 9.29 5.57
C GLU A 98 5.33 8.63 4.40
N LEU A 99 5.44 7.30 4.28
CA LEU A 99 4.74 6.50 3.28
C LEU A 99 3.23 6.72 3.37
N ARG A 100 2.68 6.62 4.59
CA ARG A 100 1.27 6.90 4.87
C ARG A 100 0.84 8.25 4.29
N ASN A 101 1.58 9.30 4.61
CA ASN A 101 1.25 10.66 4.20
C ASN A 101 1.43 10.87 2.68
N HIS A 102 2.27 10.09 1.98
CA HIS A 102 2.44 10.22 0.52
C HIS A 102 1.14 10.00 -0.27
N PHE A 103 0.31 9.06 0.20
CA PHE A 103 -0.91 8.66 -0.52
C PHE A 103 -2.18 9.30 0.07
N GLU A 104 -2.17 9.71 1.34
CA GLU A 104 -3.29 10.39 1.99
C GLU A 104 -3.40 11.89 1.68
N HIS A 105 -2.26 12.57 1.49
CA HIS A 105 -2.18 14.03 1.28
C HIS A 105 -1.62 14.34 -0.11
N ILE A 106 -2.14 13.63 -1.11
CA ILE A 106 -1.63 13.68 -2.48
C ILE A 106 -1.80 15.08 -3.09
N ASP A 107 -2.87 15.80 -2.75
CA ASP A 107 -3.16 17.17 -3.14
C ASP A 107 -2.06 18.14 -2.70
N GLU A 108 -1.76 18.20 -1.40
CA GLU A 108 -0.72 19.08 -0.83
C GLU A 108 0.68 18.71 -1.37
N ARG A 109 0.93 17.40 -1.55
CA ARG A 109 2.22 16.91 -2.01
C ARG A 109 2.47 17.19 -3.49
N ILE A 110 1.44 17.10 -4.33
CA ILE A 110 1.50 17.49 -5.74
C ILE A 110 1.79 18.98 -5.85
N GLU A 111 1.08 19.83 -5.10
CA GLU A 111 1.32 21.27 -5.12
C GLU A 111 2.76 21.62 -4.71
N THR A 112 3.23 21.00 -3.63
CA THR A 112 4.61 21.21 -3.14
C THR A 112 5.62 20.74 -4.18
N TRP A 113 5.40 19.58 -4.79
CA TRP A 113 6.26 19.06 -5.85
C TRP A 113 6.30 19.98 -7.06
N TYR A 114 5.16 20.49 -7.54
CA TYR A 114 5.11 21.42 -8.67
C TYR A 114 5.94 22.69 -8.44
N LYS A 115 6.00 23.20 -7.20
CA LYS A 115 6.80 24.38 -6.83
C LYS A 115 8.31 24.12 -6.85
N GLU A 116 8.73 22.85 -6.77
CA GLU A 116 10.13 22.44 -6.69
C GLU A 116 10.71 21.89 -8.01
N LEU A 117 9.89 21.82 -9.06
CA LEU A 117 10.31 21.27 -10.35
C LEU A 117 11.41 22.11 -11.00
N ASP A 118 12.42 21.42 -11.52
CA ASP A 118 13.41 22.03 -12.42
C ASP A 118 12.83 22.11 -13.85
N LYS A 119 13.39 23.00 -14.69
CA LYS A 119 12.99 23.08 -16.11
C LYS A 119 13.21 21.72 -16.78
N GLY A 120 12.17 21.10 -17.32
CA GLY A 120 12.29 19.83 -18.04
C GLY A 120 10.98 19.07 -18.16
N LEU A 121 11.09 17.82 -18.62
CA LEU A 121 9.98 16.90 -18.74
C LEU A 121 9.52 16.44 -17.36
N VAL A 122 8.24 16.62 -17.09
CA VAL A 122 7.56 16.21 -15.86
C VAL A 122 6.85 14.89 -16.12
N MET A 123 7.05 13.90 -15.27
CA MET A 123 6.41 12.59 -15.39
C MET A 123 5.78 12.16 -14.07
N ASP A 124 4.59 11.57 -14.18
CA ASP A 124 3.90 10.93 -13.08
C ASP A 124 3.27 9.62 -13.55
N GLY A 125 3.18 8.66 -12.65
CA GLY A 125 2.54 7.38 -12.92
C GLY A 125 3.34 6.41 -13.80
N GLY A 126 4.67 6.55 -13.86
CA GLY A 126 5.49 5.65 -14.69
C GLY A 126 5.48 4.20 -14.18
N ILE A 127 5.37 3.23 -15.08
CA ILE A 127 5.35 1.78 -14.76
C ILE A 127 6.34 1.04 -15.67
N ALA A 128 7.52 0.74 -15.14
CA ALA A 128 8.54 -0.07 -15.81
C ALA A 128 9.63 -0.50 -14.80
N PRO A 129 10.46 -1.51 -15.13
CA PRO A 129 11.65 -1.80 -14.34
C PRO A 129 12.52 -0.54 -14.23
N SER A 130 12.99 -0.18 -13.03
CA SER A 130 14.00 0.87 -12.95
C SER A 130 15.34 0.29 -13.41
N ASN A 131 16.02 0.99 -14.31
CA ASN A 131 17.43 0.79 -14.64
C ASN A 131 18.31 1.80 -13.87
N GLY A 132 17.83 2.30 -12.73
CA GLY A 132 18.49 3.36 -11.96
C GLY A 132 18.21 4.80 -12.41
N THR A 133 17.39 5.04 -13.45
CA THR A 133 17.13 6.40 -13.97
C THR A 133 16.03 7.20 -13.24
N THR A 134 15.31 6.60 -12.30
CA THR A 134 14.19 7.27 -11.59
C THR A 134 14.52 7.65 -10.14
N ALA A 135 15.55 7.03 -9.54
CA ALA A 135 16.00 7.38 -8.20
C ALA A 135 16.69 8.75 -8.21
N GLY A 136 16.19 9.69 -7.40
CA GLY A 136 16.77 11.03 -7.24
C GLY A 136 16.43 12.05 -8.34
N VAL A 137 15.64 11.68 -9.36
CA VAL A 137 15.21 12.63 -10.39
C VAL A 137 13.95 13.37 -9.92
N LYS A 138 14.11 14.67 -9.63
CA LYS A 138 13.05 15.53 -9.08
C LYS A 138 11.79 15.60 -9.93
N ASN A 139 11.89 15.39 -11.24
CA ASN A 139 10.78 15.54 -12.17
C ASN A 139 9.88 14.29 -12.27
N TYR A 140 10.13 13.23 -11.49
CA TYR A 140 9.24 12.08 -11.35
C TYR A 140 8.49 12.12 -10.02
N LEU A 141 7.16 12.18 -10.06
CA LEU A 141 6.37 12.14 -8.83
C LEU A 141 6.19 10.71 -8.33
N ARG A 142 5.58 9.85 -9.15
CA ARG A 142 5.34 8.44 -8.82
C ARG A 142 5.91 7.51 -9.89
N TRP A 143 6.54 6.44 -9.42
CA TRP A 143 7.04 5.36 -10.28
C TRP A 143 6.75 4.00 -9.63
N PHE A 144 6.23 3.06 -10.40
CA PHE A 144 6.12 1.66 -10.00
C PHE A 144 7.20 0.84 -10.71
N ASP A 145 8.13 0.31 -9.92
CA ASP A 145 9.17 -0.59 -10.40
C ASP A 145 8.65 -2.03 -10.44
N THR A 146 8.48 -2.57 -11.63
CA THR A 146 7.98 -3.94 -11.82
C THR A 146 9.02 -5.01 -11.52
N SER A 147 10.31 -4.67 -11.45
CA SER A 147 11.40 -5.61 -11.12
C SER A 147 11.68 -5.69 -9.62
N LEU A 148 11.67 -4.56 -8.93
CA LEU A 148 11.83 -4.49 -7.47
C LEU A 148 10.51 -4.68 -6.72
N PHE A 149 9.38 -4.63 -7.44
CA PHE A 149 8.04 -4.59 -6.85
C PHE A 149 7.93 -3.50 -5.77
N ALA A 150 8.32 -2.29 -6.17
CA ALA A 150 8.49 -1.14 -5.29
C ALA A 150 7.84 0.10 -5.88
N VAL A 151 7.35 0.98 -5.01
CA VAL A 151 6.84 2.29 -5.39
C VAL A 151 7.86 3.34 -5.00
N THR A 152 8.23 4.19 -5.96
CA THR A 152 8.98 5.41 -5.69
C THR A 152 8.03 6.59 -5.63
N PHE A 153 8.11 7.39 -4.57
CA PHE A 153 7.41 8.66 -4.45
C PHE A 153 8.42 9.77 -4.16
N ARG A 154 8.57 10.75 -5.07
CA ARG A 154 9.55 11.84 -4.98
C ARG A 154 10.97 11.36 -4.61
N GLY A 155 11.42 10.28 -5.26
CA GLY A 155 12.74 9.69 -5.03
C GLY A 155 12.86 8.74 -3.82
N ASN A 156 11.86 8.67 -2.94
CA ASN A 156 11.83 7.71 -1.85
C ASN A 156 11.25 6.38 -2.32
N VAL A 157 12.02 5.30 -2.15
CA VAL A 157 11.65 3.96 -2.60
C VAL A 157 11.02 3.17 -1.45
N TYR A 158 9.89 2.52 -1.73
CA TYR A 158 9.17 1.67 -0.79
C TYR A 158 8.91 0.30 -1.43
N GLU A 159 9.62 -0.71 -0.97
CA GLU A 159 9.38 -2.10 -1.37
C GLU A 159 8.03 -2.58 -0.84
N LEU A 160 7.23 -3.19 -1.69
CA LEU A 160 5.89 -3.63 -1.30
C LEU A 160 5.89 -5.01 -0.66
N VAL A 161 6.88 -5.87 -0.95
CA VAL A 161 6.93 -7.24 -0.41
C VAL A 161 6.96 -7.24 1.13
N PRO A 162 7.86 -6.51 1.83
CA PRO A 162 7.87 -6.51 3.28
C PRO A 162 6.58 -5.97 3.91
N LEU A 163 5.93 -5.01 3.24
CA LEU A 163 4.65 -4.46 3.67
C LEU A 163 3.52 -5.50 3.58
N LEU A 164 3.50 -6.29 2.50
CA LEU A 164 2.52 -7.35 2.29
C LEU A 164 2.71 -8.52 3.28
N GLU A 165 3.95 -8.89 3.56
CA GLU A 165 4.26 -9.90 4.57
C GLU A 165 3.80 -9.46 5.96
N ALA A 166 4.11 -8.22 6.35
CA ALA A 166 3.65 -7.65 7.61
C ALA A 166 2.11 -7.59 7.68
N ALA A 167 1.44 -7.21 6.60
CA ALA A 167 -0.02 -7.19 6.53
C ALA A 167 -0.63 -8.60 6.67
N ARG A 168 -0.04 -9.62 6.04
CA ARG A 168 -0.49 -11.01 6.14
C ARG A 168 -0.31 -11.57 7.55
N MET A 169 0.83 -11.31 8.18
CA MET A 169 1.07 -11.72 9.57
C MET A 169 0.09 -11.05 10.53
N LEU A 170 -0.15 -9.76 10.35
CA LEU A 170 -1.08 -8.98 11.17
C LEU A 170 -2.53 -9.40 10.99
N GLU A 171 -2.96 -9.69 9.75
CA GLU A 171 -4.29 -10.23 9.45
C GLU A 171 -4.51 -11.54 10.22
N ALA A 172 -3.58 -12.48 10.12
CA ALA A 172 -3.65 -13.77 10.80
C ALA A 172 -3.68 -13.60 12.33
N SER A 173 -2.86 -12.69 12.87
CA SER A 173 -2.86 -12.41 14.31
C SER A 173 -4.18 -11.80 14.78
N ALA A 174 -4.74 -10.87 14.01
CA ALA A 174 -6.03 -10.25 14.32
C ALA A 174 -7.18 -11.26 14.21
N ALA A 175 -7.13 -12.18 13.24
CA ALA A 175 -8.11 -13.25 13.07
C ALA A 175 -8.16 -14.17 14.31
N ARG A 176 -7.00 -14.68 14.73
CA ARG A 176 -6.88 -15.55 15.92
C ARG A 176 -7.42 -14.87 17.17
N LEU A 177 -7.04 -13.61 17.40
CA LEU A 177 -7.48 -12.88 18.58
C LEU A 177 -9.01 -12.66 18.60
N LEU A 178 -9.64 -12.43 17.44
CA LEU A 178 -11.10 -12.31 17.37
C LEU A 178 -11.80 -13.64 17.67
N GLU A 179 -11.24 -14.76 17.20
CA GLU A 179 -11.76 -16.10 17.48
C GLU A 179 -11.66 -16.44 18.98
N GLU A 180 -10.52 -16.16 19.61
CA GLU A 180 -10.30 -16.34 21.04
C GLU A 180 -11.31 -15.54 21.88
N LEU A 181 -11.50 -14.26 21.56
CA LEU A 181 -12.47 -13.40 22.25
C LEU A 181 -13.91 -13.93 22.10
N SER A 182 -14.28 -14.36 20.89
CA SER A 182 -15.62 -14.92 20.65
C SER A 182 -15.87 -16.24 21.42
N THR A 183 -14.81 -17.03 21.62
CA THR A 183 -14.89 -18.31 22.35
C THR A 183 -15.00 -18.08 23.85
N GLN A 184 -14.27 -17.10 24.39
CA GLN A 184 -14.35 -16.71 25.80
C GLN A 184 -15.75 -16.21 26.17
N ASP A 185 -16.33 -15.32 25.36
CA ASP A 185 -17.70 -14.81 25.56
C ASP A 185 -18.72 -15.96 25.58
N ALA A 186 -18.58 -16.94 24.68
CA ALA A 186 -19.46 -18.10 24.62
C ALA A 186 -19.34 -19.03 25.85
N GLN A 187 -18.15 -19.13 26.44
CA GLN A 187 -17.92 -19.90 27.67
C GLN A 187 -18.48 -19.17 28.91
N GLU A 188 -18.33 -17.84 28.97
CA GLU A 188 -18.83 -17.03 30.07
C GLU A 188 -20.38 -17.04 30.13
N VAL A 189 -21.05 -16.97 28.97
CA VAL A 189 -22.52 -17.11 28.87
C VAL A 189 -22.99 -18.50 29.30
N LYS A 190 -22.27 -19.57 28.94
CA LYS A 190 -22.62 -20.93 29.39
C LYS A 190 -22.46 -21.11 30.90
N GLY A 191 -21.46 -20.47 31.51
CA GLY A 191 -21.24 -20.49 32.96
C GLY A 191 -22.29 -19.74 33.77
N GLN A 192 -22.97 -18.75 33.17
CA GLN A 192 -24.08 -18.01 33.81
C GLN A 192 -25.45 -18.72 33.71
N LEU A 193 -25.56 -19.73 32.84
CA LEU A 193 -26.80 -20.50 32.60
C LEU A 193 -26.81 -21.86 33.33
N GLN A 194 -25.76 -22.18 34.09
CA GLN A 194 -25.64 -23.36 34.96
C GLN A 194 -25.78 -22.96 36.43
#